data_AF-A0A8K0KLE0-F1
#
_entry.id   AF-A0A8K0KLE0-F1
#
_cell.length_a   1.000
_cell.length_b   1.000
_cell.length_c   1.000
_cell.angle_alpha   90.00
_cell.angle_beta   90.00
_cell.angle_gamma   90.00
#
_symmetry.space_group_name_H-M   'P 1'
#
loop_
_entity.id
_entity.type
_entity.pdbx_description
1 polymer ?
#
loop_
_entity_poly.entity_id
_entity_poly.type
_entity_poly.pdbx_seq_one_letter_code
_entity_poly.pdbx_strand_id
1 'polypeptide(L)'
;MSGPNKRQKTYNYKSSWPLSKSENATTASFKIAHLLVKKKKPLQDVELLKEAFLAGAERLFEGFYKKPEIISAIQELQLSDSTVLRRIEEIADDM
;
A
#
# COMPACT_ATOMS: atom_id res chain seq x y z
N MET A 1 11.12 45.63 7.66
CA MET A 1 12.32 45.00 8.26
C MET A 1 11.97 43.56 8.57
N SER A 2 12.65 42.62 7.92
CA SER A 2 12.52 41.19 8.17
C SER A 2 13.16 40.79 9.51
N GLY A 3 12.50 39.90 10.24
CA GLY A 3 13.01 39.11 11.35
C GLY A 3 12.53 37.66 11.18
N PRO A 4 13.26 36.65 11.70
CA PRO A 4 13.69 35.52 10.87
C PRO A 4 12.68 34.38 10.66
N ASN A 5 12.83 33.82 9.46
CA ASN A 5 12.29 32.60 8.89
C ASN A 5 12.60 31.36 9.75
N LYS A 6 11.56 30.68 10.27
CA LYS A 6 11.68 29.42 11.00
C LYS A 6 11.83 28.25 10.03
N ARG A 7 12.97 28.21 9.35
CA ARG A 7 13.47 27.00 8.70
C ARG A 7 14.05 26.06 9.76
N GLN A 8 13.63 24.79 9.66
CA GLN A 8 14.20 23.57 10.25
C GLN A 8 14.29 23.46 11.78
N LYS A 9 13.42 22.62 12.36
CA LYS A 9 13.86 21.48 13.19
C LYS A 9 13.03 20.24 12.89
N THR A 10 13.72 19.28 12.31
CA THR A 10 13.38 17.89 12.00
C THR A 10 13.02 17.09 13.26
N TYR A 11 11.99 16.24 13.18
CA TYR A 11 12.07 14.91 13.80
C TYR A 11 11.43 13.91 12.84
N ASN A 12 12.29 13.12 12.18
CA ASN A 12 11.93 11.83 11.62
C ASN A 12 11.46 10.93 12.78
N TYR A 13 10.19 11.06 13.15
CA TYR A 13 9.49 9.97 13.83
C TYR A 13 9.10 8.97 12.74
N LYS A 14 10.03 8.10 12.34
CA LYS A 14 9.62 6.78 11.86
C LYS A 14 9.14 6.05 13.12
N SER A 15 7.95 6.43 13.58
CA SER A 15 7.40 6.05 14.87
C SER A 15 7.17 4.54 14.87
N SER A 16 7.48 3.91 15.99
CA SER A 16 7.07 2.56 16.35
C SER A 16 5.55 2.44 16.55
N TRP A 17 4.76 3.29 15.87
CA TRP A 17 3.32 3.37 15.96
C TRP A 17 2.72 2.79 14.68
N PRO A 18 1.68 1.94 14.79
CA PRO A 18 1.09 1.33 13.61
C PRO A 18 0.57 2.48 12.74
N LEU A 19 1.00 2.46 11.48
CA LEU A 19 0.47 3.35 10.46
C LEU A 19 -1.06 3.28 10.47
N SER A 20 -1.72 4.35 10.05
CA SER A 20 -3.15 4.30 9.79
C SER A 20 -3.47 3.22 8.75
N LYS A 21 -4.72 2.76 8.72
CA LYS A 21 -5.15 1.71 7.80
C LYS A 21 -4.91 2.10 6.32
N SER A 22 -5.13 3.37 5.98
CA SER A 22 -4.88 3.93 4.65
C SER A 22 -3.39 4.04 4.30
N GLU A 23 -2.54 4.40 5.25
CA GLU A 23 -1.07 4.41 5.06
C GLU A 23 -0.52 3.00 4.88
N ASN A 24 -1.04 2.03 5.63
CA ASN A 24 -0.70 0.61 5.44
C ASN A 24 -1.14 0.13 4.04
N ALA A 25 -2.35 0.45 3.60
CA ALA A 25 -2.84 0.07 2.28
C ALA A 25 -2.01 0.72 1.15
N THR A 26 -1.64 1.99 1.31
CA THR A 26 -0.74 2.68 0.38
C THR A 26 0.63 2.01 0.35
N THR A 27 1.24 1.75 1.51
CA THR A 27 2.56 1.09 1.57
C THR A 27 2.53 -0.32 0.97
N ALA A 28 1.47 -1.09 1.23
CA ALA A 28 1.30 -2.44 0.70
C ALA A 28 1.19 -2.44 -0.82
N SER A 29 0.44 -1.49 -1.39
CA SER A 29 0.28 -1.39 -2.84
C SER A 29 1.58 -0.97 -3.57
N PHE A 30 2.41 -0.09 -2.99
CA PHE A 30 3.78 0.15 -3.52
C PHE A 30 4.65 -1.11 -3.49
N LYS A 31 4.60 -1.89 -2.41
CA LYS A 31 5.35 -3.15 -2.31
C LYS A 31 4.91 -4.16 -3.37
N ILE A 32 3.60 -4.26 -3.63
CA ILE A 32 3.05 -5.12 -4.68
C ILE A 32 3.51 -4.65 -6.07
N ALA A 33 3.38 -3.36 -6.36
CA ALA A 33 3.81 -2.77 -7.62
C ALA A 33 5.31 -3.03 -7.90
N HIS A 34 6.17 -2.79 -6.91
CA HIS A 34 7.60 -3.08 -7.00
C HIS A 34 7.88 -4.58 -7.26
N LEU A 35 7.13 -5.49 -6.61
CA LEU A 35 7.28 -6.92 -6.81
C LEU A 35 6.90 -7.35 -8.24
N LEU A 36 5.82 -6.80 -8.79
CA LEU A 36 5.37 -7.08 -10.16
C LEU A 36 6.44 -6.69 -11.18
N VAL A 37 6.99 -5.48 -11.06
CA VAL A 37 8.09 -4.99 -11.91
C VAL A 37 9.32 -5.89 -11.77
N LYS A 38 9.75 -6.16 -10.54
CA LYS A 38 10.92 -7.02 -10.26
C LYS A 38 10.79 -8.41 -10.88
N LYS A 39 9.57 -8.93 -10.98
CA LYS A 39 9.27 -10.25 -11.55
C LYS A 39 8.88 -10.20 -13.03
N LYS A 40 8.94 -9.03 -13.68
CA LYS A 40 8.53 -8.80 -15.07
C LYS A 40 7.13 -9.34 -15.37
N LYS A 41 6.22 -9.22 -14.38
CA LYS A 41 4.85 -9.67 -14.55
C LYS A 41 4.04 -8.59 -15.27
N PRO A 42 3.10 -8.97 -16.16
CA PRO A 42 2.16 -8.02 -16.75
C PRO A 42 1.41 -7.27 -15.65
N LEU A 43 1.18 -5.97 -15.88
CA LEU A 43 0.39 -5.11 -15.00
C LEU A 43 -1.09 -5.10 -15.41
N GLN A 44 -1.55 -6.19 -16.00
CA GLN A 44 -2.91 -6.39 -16.49
C GLN A 44 -3.65 -7.27 -15.47
N ASP A 45 -4.93 -6.98 -15.27
CA ASP A 45 -5.80 -7.72 -14.35
C ASP A 45 -5.27 -7.71 -12.91
N VAL A 46 -4.67 -6.62 -12.44
CA VAL A 46 -4.18 -6.55 -11.05
C VAL A 46 -5.34 -6.56 -10.05
N GLU A 47 -6.54 -6.23 -10.51
CA GLU A 47 -7.79 -6.44 -9.76
C GLU A 47 -8.00 -7.93 -9.40
N LEU A 48 -7.60 -8.88 -10.27
CA LEU A 48 -7.65 -10.31 -9.98
C LEU A 48 -6.78 -10.68 -8.77
N LEU A 49 -5.66 -9.99 -8.54
CA LEU A 49 -4.82 -10.22 -7.36
C LEU A 49 -5.57 -9.90 -6.07
N LYS A 50 -6.35 -8.82 -6.08
CA LYS A 50 -7.19 -8.42 -4.95
C LYS A 50 -8.33 -9.39 -4.73
N GLU A 51 -8.98 -9.84 -5.81
CA GLU A 51 -10.01 -10.89 -5.74
C GLU A 51 -9.45 -12.20 -5.18
N ALA A 52 -8.27 -12.63 -5.64
CA ALA A 52 -7.60 -13.82 -5.15
C ALA A 52 -7.27 -13.72 -3.65
N PHE A 53 -6.85 -12.54 -3.18
CA PHE A 53 -6.61 -12.30 -1.76
C PHE A 53 -7.89 -12.41 -0.94
N LEU A 54 -9.00 -11.84 -1.43
CA LEU A 54 -10.30 -11.92 -0.76
C LEU A 54 -10.82 -13.35 -0.71
N ALA A 55 -10.82 -14.06 -1.84
CA ALA A 55 -11.28 -15.45 -1.93
C ALA A 55 -10.50 -16.38 -0.98
N GLY A 56 -9.18 -16.22 -0.91
CA GLY A 56 -8.35 -16.95 0.05
C GLY A 56 -8.64 -16.54 1.50
N ALA A 57 -8.71 -15.24 1.78
CA ALA A 57 -8.91 -14.70 3.12
C ALA A 57 -10.25 -15.12 3.74
N GLU A 58 -11.32 -15.20 2.93
CA GLU A 58 -12.63 -15.65 3.39
C GLU A 58 -12.55 -17.02 4.07
N ARG A 59 -11.78 -17.95 3.49
CA ARG A 59 -11.64 -19.30 4.01
C ARG A 59 -10.53 -19.43 5.05
N LEU A 60 -9.38 -18.80 4.82
CA LEU A 60 -8.21 -18.89 5.69
C LEU A 60 -8.47 -18.31 7.08
N PHE A 61 -9.29 -17.27 7.17
CA PHE A 61 -9.61 -16.60 8.43
C PHE A 61 -10.99 -16.99 8.98
N GLU A 62 -11.60 -18.07 8.48
CA GLU A 62 -12.83 -18.62 9.06
C GLU A 62 -12.62 -18.97 10.54
N GLY A 63 -13.52 -18.51 11.41
CA GLY A 63 -13.41 -18.70 12.87
C GLY A 63 -12.46 -17.74 13.60
N PHE A 64 -11.76 -16.83 12.90
CA PHE A 64 -10.96 -15.79 13.54
C PHE A 64 -11.84 -14.60 13.93
N TYR A 65 -11.75 -14.14 15.17
CA TYR A 65 -12.53 -12.98 15.64
C TYR A 65 -12.26 -11.68 14.84
N LYS A 66 -11.06 -11.55 14.25
CA LYS A 66 -10.64 -10.41 13.42
C LYS A 66 -10.86 -10.59 11.92
N LYS A 67 -11.60 -11.63 11.50
CA LYS A 67 -11.87 -11.86 10.07
C LYS A 67 -12.42 -10.60 9.38
N PRO A 68 -13.43 -9.88 9.92
CA PRO A 68 -13.99 -8.70 9.25
C PRO A 68 -12.94 -7.59 9.04
N GLU A 69 -12.08 -7.34 10.02
CA GLU A 69 -11.04 -6.31 9.94
C GLU A 69 -9.98 -6.65 8.90
N ILE A 70 -9.59 -7.93 8.80
CA ILE A 70 -8.62 -8.39 7.81
C ILE A 70 -9.21 -8.28 6.40
N ILE A 71 -10.44 -8.74 6.18
CA ILE A 71 -11.13 -8.62 4.88
C ILE A 71 -11.25 -7.15 4.50
N SER A 72 -11.65 -6.29 5.43
CA SER A 72 -11.76 -4.85 5.20
C SER A 72 -10.41 -4.20 4.87
N ALA A 73 -9.30 -4.63 5.49
CA ALA A 73 -7.97 -4.16 5.14
C ALA A 73 -7.54 -4.58 3.73
N ILE A 74 -7.91 -5.80 3.29
CA ILE A 74 -7.67 -6.25 1.91
C ILE A 74 -8.53 -5.45 0.93
N GLN A 75 -9.79 -5.14 1.27
CA GLN A 75 -10.67 -4.31 0.44
C GLN A 75 -10.14 -2.87 0.28
N GLU A 76 -9.40 -2.34 1.25
CA GLU A 76 -8.78 -1.02 1.17
C GLU A 76 -7.48 -1.00 0.36
N LEU A 77 -6.93 -2.16 -0.04
CA LEU A 77 -5.79 -2.22 -0.95
C LEU A 77 -6.12 -1.49 -2.25
N GLN A 78 -5.31 -0.49 -2.54
CA GLN A 78 -5.40 0.33 -3.75
C GLN A 78 -4.73 -0.40 -4.91
N LEU A 79 -5.41 -1.41 -5.44
CA LEU A 79 -4.96 -2.24 -6.56
C LEU A 79 -5.95 -2.08 -7.70
N SER A 80 -5.69 -1.09 -8.55
CA SER A 80 -6.22 -1.00 -9.91
C SER A 80 -5.02 -0.89 -10.84
N ASP A 81 -5.20 -1.30 -12.10
CA ASP A 81 -4.13 -1.23 -13.11
C ASP A 81 -3.55 0.20 -13.21
N SER A 82 -4.43 1.21 -13.21
CA SER A 82 -4.04 2.62 -13.21
C SER A 82 -3.24 3.04 -11.98
N THR A 83 -3.61 2.56 -10.79
CA THR A 83 -2.89 2.94 -9.56
C THR A 83 -1.55 2.22 -9.46
N VAL A 84 -1.48 0.97 -9.92
CA VAL A 84 -0.23 0.20 -9.93
C VAL A 84 0.75 0.80 -10.94
N LEU A 85 0.29 1.18 -12.13
CA LEU A 85 1.11 1.85 -13.13
C LEU A 85 1.70 3.17 -12.58
N ARG A 86 0.86 4.05 -12.04
CA ARG A 86 1.33 5.33 -11.44
C ARG A 86 2.38 5.10 -10.36
N ARG A 87 2.21 4.10 -9.51
CA ARG A 87 3.20 3.78 -8.46
C ARG A 87 4.53 3.29 -9.02
N ILE A 88 4.50 2.60 -10.15
CA ILE A 88 5.72 2.13 -10.82
C ILE A 88 6.46 3.32 -11.42
N GLU A 89 5.73 4.26 -12.04
CA GLU A 89 6.28 5.53 -12.50
C GLU A 89 6.91 6.31 -11.35
N GLU A 90 6.21 6.46 -10.22
CA GLU A 90 6.74 7.11 -9.02
C GLU A 90 7.99 6.41 -8.46
N ILE A 91 8.01 5.07 -8.43
CA ILE A 91 9.21 4.31 -8.03
C ILE A 91 10.37 4.56 -9.01
N ALA A 92 10.10 4.67 -10.31
CA ALA A 92 11.12 4.88 -11.33
C ALA A 92 11.68 6.32 -11.28
N ASP A 93 10.84 7.32 -10.98
CA ASP A 93 11.25 8.72 -10.85
C ASP A 93 12.06 8.99 -9.57
N ASP A 94 11.85 8.19 -8.51
CA ASP A 94 12.60 8.25 -7.25
C ASP A 94 13.97 7.52 -7.30
N MET A 95 14.30 6.84 -8.42
CA MET A 95 15.56 6.09 -8.63
C MET A 95 16.63 6.89 -9.38
#